data_AF-A0A0C2NMR8-F1
#
_entry.id   AF-A0A0C2NMR8-F1
#
_cell.length_a   1.000
_cell.length_b   1.000
_cell.length_c   1.000
_cell.angle_alpha   90.00
_cell.angle_beta   90.00
_cell.angle_gamma   90.00
#
_symmetry.space_group_name_H-M   'P 1'
#
loop_
_entity.id
_entity.type
_entity.pdbx_description
1 polymer ?
#
loop_
_entity_poly.entity_id
_entity_poly.type
_entity_poly.pdbx_seq_one_letter_code
_entity_poly.pdbx_strand_id
1 'polypeptide(L)'
;MKAPRGFTLIESIIVMVVMAFVMLTMTHFLVPQISQSADPHYQSRVKSLGQSLMTQILARSFDQQNAVVGGGVRCTLDGNAGSPICSGLSGAEFPLGPDKGEVPATFNDVDDFIGCWASAPNKNCDNDLYALISSGEDSAYHNFQADIDVTYHLSTSKQMIKKVTLIVKASNQAPIELIAYKGNY
;
A
#
# COMPACT_ATOMS: atom_id res chain seq x y z
N MET A 1 -59.83 45.48 -16.51
CA MET A 1 -58.93 44.55 -15.80
C MET A 1 -59.30 43.13 -16.23
N LYS A 2 -58.39 42.36 -16.84
CA LYS A 2 -58.69 40.98 -17.27
C LYS A 2 -58.64 40.07 -16.04
N ALA A 3 -59.71 39.29 -15.82
CA ALA A 3 -59.74 38.30 -14.75
C ALA A 3 -58.65 37.23 -14.99
N PRO A 4 -57.90 36.80 -13.96
CA PRO A 4 -56.93 35.73 -14.10
C PRO A 4 -57.67 34.45 -14.53
N ARG A 5 -57.20 33.83 -15.62
CA ARG A 5 -57.72 32.54 -16.07
C ARG A 5 -57.20 31.47 -15.11
N GLY A 6 -58.11 30.65 -14.57
CA GLY A 6 -57.77 29.52 -13.71
C GLY A 6 -57.08 28.39 -14.47
N PHE A 7 -56.43 27.50 -13.73
CA PHE A 7 -55.78 26.31 -14.26
C PHE A 7 -56.82 25.34 -14.83
N THR A 8 -56.53 24.72 -15.98
CA THR A 8 -57.37 23.66 -16.51
C THR A 8 -57.00 22.31 -15.88
N LEU A 9 -57.95 21.38 -15.78
CA LEU A 9 -57.71 20.04 -15.22
C LEU A 9 -56.63 19.26 -16.00
N ILE A 10 -56.53 19.48 -17.31
CA ILE A 10 -55.48 18.84 -18.13
C ILE A 10 -54.09 19.40 -17.80
N GLU A 11 -53.99 20.70 -17.53
CA GLU A 11 -52.73 21.37 -17.22
C GLU A 11 -52.17 20.88 -15.87
N SER A 12 -53.03 20.66 -14.86
CA SER A 12 -52.57 20.13 -13.56
C SER A 12 -52.12 18.67 -13.64
N ILE A 13 -52.75 17.84 -14.48
CA ILE A 13 -52.30 16.47 -14.75
C ILE A 13 -50.93 16.47 -15.40
N ILE A 14 -50.72 17.32 -16.40
CA ILE A 14 -49.42 17.43 -17.08
C ILE A 14 -48.32 17.83 -16.07
N VAL A 15 -48.60 18.80 -15.18
CA VAL A 15 -47.64 19.21 -14.14
C VAL A 15 -47.30 18.06 -13.19
N MET A 16 -48.28 17.28 -12.73
CA MET A 16 -48.03 16.14 -11.85
C MET A 16 -47.17 15.06 -12.52
N VAL A 17 -47.45 14.75 -13.79
CA VAL A 17 -46.68 13.75 -14.56
C VAL A 17 -45.23 14.21 -14.78
N VAL A 18 -45.03 15.49 -15.13
CA VAL A 18 -43.69 16.05 -15.32
C VAL A 18 -42.91 16.06 -14.00
N MET A 19 -43.53 16.46 -12.90
CA MET A 19 -42.88 16.48 -11.59
C MET A 19 -42.50 15.07 -11.11
N ALA A 20 -43.37 14.07 -11.36
CA ALA A 20 -43.08 12.68 -11.07
C ALA A 20 -41.87 12.17 -11.88
N PHE A 21 -41.79 12.52 -13.17
CA PHE A 21 -40.66 12.15 -14.02
C PHE A 21 -39.33 12.81 -13.56
N VAL A 22 -39.39 14.07 -13.12
CA VAL A 22 -38.24 14.78 -12.55
C VAL A 22 -37.78 14.12 -11.25
N MET A 23 -38.69 13.79 -10.34
CA MET A 23 -38.32 13.09 -9.09
C MET A 23 -37.73 11.70 -9.35
N LEU A 24 -38.29 10.95 -10.32
CA LEU A 24 -37.79 9.61 -10.67
C LEU A 24 -36.36 9.67 -11.22
N THR A 25 -36.09 10.60 -12.13
CA THR A 25 -34.74 10.79 -12.68
C THR A 25 -33.77 11.24 -11.60
N MET A 26 -34.13 12.23 -10.78
CA MET A 26 -33.30 12.69 -9.66
C MET A 26 -32.98 11.58 -8.66
N THR A 27 -33.95 10.73 -8.32
CA THR A 27 -33.75 9.60 -7.40
C THR A 27 -32.79 8.56 -7.98
N HIS A 28 -32.90 8.26 -9.28
CA HIS A 28 -31.98 7.33 -9.96
C HIS A 28 -30.54 7.85 -10.04
N PHE A 29 -30.34 9.17 -10.09
CA PHE A 29 -29.00 9.76 -10.07
C PHE A 29 -28.40 9.88 -8.65
N LEU A 30 -29.22 10.17 -7.63
CA LEU A 30 -28.73 10.35 -6.26
C LEU A 30 -28.35 9.04 -5.56
N VAL A 31 -29.17 7.99 -5.72
CA VAL A 31 -28.99 6.72 -5.01
C VAL A 31 -27.64 6.03 -5.27
N PRO A 32 -27.16 5.87 -6.53
CA PRO A 32 -25.87 5.21 -6.77
C PRO A 32 -24.68 6.02 -6.23
N GLN A 33 -24.81 7.35 -6.18
CA GLN A 33 -23.74 8.24 -5.73
C GLN A 33 -23.46 8.13 -4.23
N ILE A 34 -24.48 7.79 -3.42
CA ILE A 34 -24.32 7.59 -1.97
C ILE A 34 -23.49 6.33 -1.69
N SER A 35 -23.74 5.23 -2.42
CA SER A 35 -23.06 3.96 -2.21
C SER A 35 -21.56 3.97 -2.51
N GLN A 36 -21.12 4.78 -3.50
CA GLN A 36 -19.72 4.87 -3.92
C GLN A 36 -18.93 5.98 -3.20
N SER A 37 -19.59 6.75 -2.33
CA SER A 37 -18.96 7.92 -1.68
C SER A 37 -17.87 7.56 -0.66
N ALA A 38 -17.88 6.33 -0.12
CA ALA A 38 -16.88 5.87 0.85
C ALA A 38 -15.60 5.32 0.19
N ASP A 39 -15.68 4.82 -1.03
CA ASP A 39 -14.57 4.23 -1.79
C ASP A 39 -13.36 5.19 -1.95
N PRO A 40 -13.51 6.46 -2.37
CA PRO A 40 -12.36 7.34 -2.57
C PRO A 40 -11.57 7.61 -1.28
N HIS A 41 -12.24 7.57 -0.13
CA HIS A 41 -11.58 7.76 1.15
C HIS A 41 -10.70 6.56 1.53
N TYR A 42 -11.17 5.32 1.29
CA TYR A 42 -10.32 4.13 1.47
C TYR A 42 -9.16 4.12 0.48
N GLN A 43 -9.40 4.44 -0.79
CA GLN A 43 -8.36 4.50 -1.81
C GLN A 43 -7.27 5.51 -1.46
N SER A 44 -7.63 6.68 -0.92
CA SER A 44 -6.65 7.67 -0.45
C SER A 44 -5.81 7.13 0.71
N ARG A 45 -6.42 6.42 1.65
CA ARG A 45 -5.72 5.83 2.80
C ARG A 45 -4.80 4.68 2.40
N VAL A 46 -5.23 3.83 1.48
CA VAL A 46 -4.38 2.76 0.92
C VAL A 46 -3.13 3.36 0.29
N LYS A 47 -3.27 4.44 -0.48
CA LYS A 47 -2.14 5.14 -1.10
C LYS A 47 -1.21 5.78 -0.06
N SER A 48 -1.74 6.43 0.96
CA SER A 48 -0.91 7.04 2.01
C SER A 48 -0.14 5.99 2.80
N LEU A 49 -0.80 4.88 3.17
CA LEU A 49 -0.15 3.75 3.83
C LEU A 49 0.96 3.16 2.96
N GLY A 50 0.65 2.88 1.69
CA GLY A 50 1.60 2.31 0.75
C GLY A 50 2.83 3.21 0.52
N GLN A 51 2.62 4.51 0.34
CA GLN A 51 3.72 5.47 0.19
C GLN A 51 4.56 5.59 1.46
N SER A 52 3.92 5.59 2.64
CA SER A 52 4.62 5.66 3.93
C SER A 52 5.50 4.43 4.15
N LEU A 53 4.94 3.23 3.97
CA LEU A 53 5.69 1.98 4.08
C LEU A 53 6.82 1.90 3.06
N MET A 54 6.54 2.24 1.80
CA MET A 54 7.57 2.25 0.76
C MET A 54 8.71 3.20 1.10
N THR A 55 8.40 4.40 1.60
CA THR A 55 9.42 5.37 2.05
C THR A 55 10.24 4.81 3.20
N GLN A 56 9.59 4.17 4.18
CA GLN A 56 10.26 3.56 5.33
C GLN A 56 11.22 2.44 4.89
N ILE A 57 10.78 1.55 4.01
CA ILE A 57 11.60 0.45 3.45
C ILE A 57 12.79 1.03 2.68
N LEU A 58 12.56 1.94 1.73
CA LEU A 58 13.63 2.50 0.90
C LEU A 58 14.62 3.38 1.67
N ALA A 59 14.23 3.88 2.85
CA ALA A 59 15.14 4.62 3.74
C ALA A 59 16.15 3.72 4.45
N ARG A 60 15.93 2.40 4.50
CA ARG A 60 16.87 1.45 5.10
C ARG A 60 18.05 1.15 4.19
N SER A 61 19.08 0.54 4.77
CA SER A 61 20.28 0.10 4.05
C SER A 61 19.91 -0.95 3.01
N PHE A 62 20.74 -1.12 1.98
CA PHE A 62 20.47 -2.14 0.97
C PHE A 62 20.57 -3.57 1.54
N ASP A 63 21.40 -3.77 2.57
CA ASP A 63 21.75 -5.08 3.14
C ASP A 63 22.41 -4.86 4.51
N GLN A 64 22.21 -5.78 5.45
CA GLN A 64 22.79 -5.71 6.80
C GLN A 64 24.32 -5.77 6.79
N GLN A 65 24.93 -6.34 5.74
CA GLN A 65 26.38 -6.40 5.59
C GLN A 65 27.01 -5.08 5.14
N ASN A 66 26.20 -4.10 4.71
CA ASN A 66 26.73 -2.80 4.31
C ASN A 66 27.12 -1.97 5.54
N ALA A 67 28.37 -1.53 5.60
CA ALA A 67 28.84 -0.67 6.67
C ALA A 67 28.04 0.66 6.72
N VAL A 68 27.53 0.99 7.92
CA VAL A 68 26.57 2.08 8.16
C VAL A 68 27.15 3.49 7.95
N VAL A 69 28.46 3.65 7.77
CA VAL A 69 29.10 4.99 7.69
C VAL A 69 30.18 5.06 6.60
N GLY A 70 30.07 6.06 5.73
CA GLY A 70 31.24 6.74 5.13
C GLY A 70 31.97 6.08 3.96
N GLY A 71 31.31 5.23 3.17
CA GLY A 71 31.95 4.59 2.00
C GLY A 71 32.72 3.31 2.33
N GLY A 72 32.28 2.60 3.37
CA GLY A 72 32.80 1.27 3.71
C GLY A 72 32.54 0.22 2.62
N VAL A 73 33.18 -0.94 2.80
CA VAL A 73 33.06 -2.06 1.87
C VAL A 73 31.60 -2.50 1.80
N ARG A 74 31.05 -2.44 0.58
CA ARG A 74 29.67 -2.84 0.30
C ARG A 74 29.61 -4.34 0.09
N CYS A 75 28.50 -4.98 0.39
CA CYS A 75 28.28 -6.38 0.05
C CYS A 75 28.31 -6.56 -1.48
N THR A 76 28.78 -7.72 -1.95
CA THR A 76 28.90 -8.07 -3.37
C THR A 76 28.23 -9.40 -3.69
N LEU A 77 28.11 -9.72 -4.97
CA LEU A 77 27.49 -10.97 -5.43
C LEU A 77 28.28 -12.22 -5.00
N ASP A 78 29.60 -12.10 -4.96
CA ASP A 78 30.56 -13.20 -4.85
C ASP A 78 31.60 -13.00 -3.74
N GLY A 79 31.46 -11.94 -2.94
CA GLY A 79 32.36 -11.65 -1.83
C GLY A 79 33.78 -11.25 -2.25
N ASN A 80 33.92 -10.66 -3.44
CA ASN A 80 35.22 -10.32 -3.99
C ASN A 80 35.93 -9.19 -3.22
N ALA A 81 37.27 -9.24 -3.19
CA ALA A 81 38.13 -8.19 -2.64
C ALA A 81 37.90 -7.86 -1.15
N GLY A 82 37.50 -8.86 -0.34
CA GLY A 82 37.28 -8.70 1.10
C GLY A 82 35.92 -8.13 1.46
N SER A 83 34.99 -8.09 0.50
CA SER A 83 33.58 -7.76 0.70
C SER A 83 32.78 -8.97 1.17
N PRO A 84 31.81 -8.81 2.07
CA PRO A 84 30.85 -9.87 2.39
C PRO A 84 29.88 -10.12 1.22
N ILE A 85 29.29 -11.33 1.18
CA ILE A 85 28.23 -11.67 0.23
C ILE A 85 26.90 -11.09 0.75
N CYS A 86 26.11 -10.45 -0.11
CA CYS A 86 24.79 -9.89 0.28
C CYS A 86 23.78 -11.00 0.64
N SER A 87 22.77 -10.66 1.46
CA SER A 87 21.71 -11.55 1.90
C SER A 87 20.98 -12.27 0.76
N GLY A 88 20.61 -13.53 0.98
CA GLY A 88 19.86 -14.39 0.06
C GLY A 88 20.50 -14.68 -1.30
N LEU A 89 21.80 -14.42 -1.45
CA LEU A 89 22.60 -14.93 -2.55
C LEU A 89 23.22 -16.30 -2.21
N SER A 90 23.68 -17.01 -3.24
CA SER A 90 24.32 -18.31 -3.05
C SER A 90 25.63 -18.16 -2.25
N GLY A 91 25.68 -18.77 -1.06
CA GLY A 91 26.83 -18.67 -0.17
C GLY A 91 26.77 -17.51 0.83
N ALA A 92 25.66 -16.75 0.85
CA ALA A 92 25.39 -15.76 1.87
C ALA A 92 25.16 -16.43 3.24
N GLU A 93 25.53 -15.72 4.31
CA GLU A 93 25.29 -16.15 5.69
C GLU A 93 23.81 -16.00 6.09
N PHE A 94 23.17 -14.95 5.57
CA PHE A 94 21.78 -14.59 5.88
C PHE A 94 20.89 -14.78 4.64
N PRO A 95 19.70 -15.41 4.76
CA PRO A 95 18.72 -15.47 3.69
C PRO A 95 18.05 -14.10 3.45
N LEU A 96 17.30 -13.95 2.37
CA LEU A 96 16.39 -12.80 2.23
C LEU A 96 15.27 -12.89 3.27
N GLY A 97 15.00 -11.79 3.95
CA GLY A 97 13.95 -11.67 4.96
C GLY A 97 14.51 -11.26 6.32
N PRO A 98 13.63 -11.01 7.31
CA PRO A 98 14.06 -10.61 8.64
C PRO A 98 14.96 -11.64 9.32
N ASP A 99 16.03 -11.14 9.94
CA ASP A 99 16.99 -11.99 10.64
C ASP A 99 16.42 -12.54 11.95
N LYS A 100 17.06 -13.60 12.47
CA LYS A 100 16.59 -14.28 13.68
C LYS A 100 16.53 -13.33 14.88
N GLY A 101 15.31 -13.06 15.33
CA GLY A 101 15.06 -12.23 16.51
C GLY A 101 14.92 -10.75 16.21
N GLU A 102 14.95 -10.35 14.94
CA GLU A 102 14.62 -9.00 14.55
C GLU A 102 13.12 -8.74 14.64
N VAL A 103 12.81 -7.50 14.99
CA VAL A 103 11.46 -6.96 15.08
C VAL A 103 11.44 -5.65 14.28
N PRO A 104 10.26 -5.13 13.89
CA PRO A 104 10.16 -3.86 13.14
C PRO A 104 10.99 -2.69 13.66
N ALA A 105 11.21 -2.61 14.98
CA ALA A 105 12.02 -1.58 15.60
C ALA A 105 13.54 -1.76 15.37
N THR A 106 14.00 -2.97 15.07
CA THR A 106 15.41 -3.32 14.86
C THR A 106 15.75 -3.54 13.39
N PHE A 107 14.77 -3.50 12.48
CA PHE A 107 14.99 -3.66 11.05
C PHE A 107 16.03 -2.66 10.54
N ASN A 108 17.08 -3.20 9.96
CA ASN A 108 18.31 -2.52 9.62
C ASN A 108 18.52 -2.42 8.09
N ASP A 109 17.86 -3.27 7.31
CA ASP A 109 17.91 -3.26 5.84
C ASP A 109 16.52 -3.33 5.18
N VAL A 110 16.52 -3.56 3.85
CA VAL A 110 15.30 -3.53 3.03
C VAL A 110 14.51 -4.83 3.08
N ASP A 111 15.18 -5.98 3.17
CA ASP A 111 14.55 -7.30 3.15
C ASP A 111 13.97 -7.71 4.49
N ASP A 112 14.31 -7.05 5.59
CA ASP A 112 13.68 -7.28 6.89
C ASP A 112 12.14 -7.10 6.87
N PHE A 113 11.62 -6.32 5.92
CA PHE A 113 10.19 -6.06 5.79
C PHE A 113 9.43 -7.15 5.04
N ILE A 114 10.13 -8.13 4.44
CA ILE A 114 9.49 -9.22 3.69
C ILE A 114 8.50 -9.95 4.58
N GLY A 115 7.28 -10.08 4.08
CA GLY A 115 6.24 -10.82 4.76
C GLY A 115 4.86 -10.19 4.60
N CYS A 116 3.90 -10.88 5.20
CA CYS A 116 2.52 -10.43 5.23
C CYS A 116 2.21 -9.77 6.57
N TRP A 117 1.71 -8.53 6.52
CA TRP A 117 1.43 -7.67 7.66
C TRP A 117 -0.06 -7.31 7.70
N ALA A 118 -0.78 -7.70 8.75
CA ALA A 118 -2.20 -7.42 8.89
C ALA A 118 -2.52 -6.71 10.21
N SER A 119 -3.53 -5.84 10.18
CA SER A 119 -4.10 -5.22 11.39
C SER A 119 -4.76 -6.23 12.34
N ALA A 120 -5.14 -7.40 11.83
CA ALA A 120 -5.61 -8.54 12.61
C ALA A 120 -4.89 -9.81 12.09
N PRO A 121 -3.73 -10.15 12.67
CA PRO A 121 -2.94 -11.29 12.22
C PRO A 121 -3.72 -12.60 12.27
N ASN A 122 -3.49 -13.47 11.30
CA ASN A 122 -4.11 -14.79 11.18
C ASN A 122 -3.08 -15.81 10.66
N LYS A 123 -3.49 -17.08 10.48
CA LYS A 123 -2.58 -18.15 10.06
C LYS A 123 -1.93 -17.94 8.68
N ASN A 124 -2.51 -17.11 7.82
CA ASN A 124 -1.99 -16.81 6.48
C ASN A 124 -1.19 -15.49 6.44
N CYS A 125 -1.26 -14.69 7.51
CA CYS A 125 -0.63 -13.38 7.61
C CYS A 125 -0.36 -13.10 9.09
N ASP A 126 0.80 -13.51 9.57
CA ASP A 126 1.15 -13.64 10.97
C ASP A 126 1.74 -12.35 11.58
N ASN A 127 2.26 -11.45 10.75
CA ASN A 127 2.87 -10.23 11.25
C ASN A 127 1.84 -9.13 11.54
N ASP A 128 2.07 -8.39 12.62
CA ASP A 128 1.23 -7.27 13.03
C ASP A 128 1.61 -6.00 12.27
N LEU A 129 0.69 -5.50 11.44
CA LEU A 129 0.88 -4.26 10.68
C LEU A 129 1.14 -3.05 11.60
N TYR A 130 0.57 -3.03 12.80
CA TYR A 130 0.76 -1.92 13.73
C TYR A 130 2.20 -1.85 14.25
N ALA A 131 2.92 -2.97 14.31
CA ALA A 131 4.32 -2.97 14.64
C ALA A 131 5.19 -2.23 13.60
N LEU A 132 4.76 -2.14 12.33
CA LEU A 132 5.48 -1.38 11.28
C LEU A 132 5.18 0.13 11.31
N ILE A 133 3.91 0.50 11.49
CA ILE A 133 3.43 1.88 11.23
C ILE A 133 3.27 2.72 12.50
N SER A 134 2.83 2.13 13.61
CA SER A 134 2.80 2.74 14.94
C SER A 134 2.26 1.75 15.97
N SER A 135 2.96 1.57 17.08
CA SER A 135 2.45 0.84 18.24
C SER A 135 1.34 1.63 18.96
N GLY A 136 0.07 1.37 18.64
CA GLY A 136 -1.03 1.97 19.39
C GLY A 136 -2.43 1.57 18.87
N GLU A 137 -3.39 1.53 19.80
CA GLU A 137 -4.81 1.21 19.51
C GLU A 137 -5.53 2.27 18.65
N ASP A 138 -4.90 3.43 18.42
CA ASP A 138 -5.45 4.55 17.64
C ASP A 138 -5.11 4.50 16.12
N SER A 139 -4.55 3.39 15.64
CA SER A 139 -4.17 3.31 14.22
C SER A 139 -5.39 3.31 13.30
N ALA A 140 -5.50 4.34 12.44
CA ALA A 140 -6.60 4.54 11.51
C ALA A 140 -6.71 3.49 10.37
N TYR A 141 -5.82 2.49 10.37
CA TYR A 141 -5.69 1.45 9.33
C TYR A 141 -6.22 0.08 9.78
N HIS A 142 -7.40 0.05 10.41
CA HIS A 142 -8.11 -1.21 10.70
C HIS A 142 -8.59 -1.89 9.41
N ASN A 143 -8.48 -3.21 9.34
CA ASN A 143 -8.81 -4.03 8.17
C ASN A 143 -7.95 -3.75 6.92
N PHE A 144 -6.73 -3.23 7.14
CA PHE A 144 -5.69 -3.16 6.13
C PHE A 144 -4.73 -4.33 6.28
N GLN A 145 -4.18 -4.74 5.15
CA GLN A 145 -3.12 -5.72 5.03
C GLN A 145 -2.09 -5.20 4.02
N ALA A 146 -0.81 -5.34 4.34
CA ALA A 146 0.31 -5.08 3.45
C ALA A 146 1.06 -6.38 3.20
N ASP A 147 1.38 -6.65 1.96
CA ASP A 147 2.16 -7.80 1.52
C ASP A 147 3.42 -7.24 0.85
N ILE A 148 4.58 -7.55 1.43
CA ILE A 148 5.87 -7.00 1.04
C ILE A 148 6.75 -8.14 0.57
N ASP A 149 7.23 -8.03 -0.66
CA ASP A 149 8.17 -8.95 -1.26
C ASP A 149 9.39 -8.18 -1.77
N VAL A 150 10.57 -8.75 -1.56
CA VAL A 150 11.84 -8.18 -2.00
C VAL A 150 12.62 -9.23 -2.75
N THR A 151 12.96 -8.94 -4.00
CA THR A 151 13.68 -9.85 -4.87
C THR A 151 14.85 -9.16 -5.54
N TYR A 152 15.91 -9.90 -5.87
CA TYR A 152 17.01 -9.36 -6.66
C TYR A 152 16.59 -9.19 -8.13
N HIS A 153 16.88 -8.02 -8.68
CA HIS A 153 16.86 -7.75 -10.11
C HIS A 153 18.28 -7.42 -10.58
N LEU A 154 18.88 -8.35 -11.33
CA LEU A 154 20.24 -8.20 -11.85
C LEU A 154 20.17 -7.60 -13.26
N SER A 155 20.60 -6.34 -13.40
CA SER A 155 20.62 -5.66 -14.72
C SER A 155 21.92 -5.98 -15.49
N THR A 156 23.03 -6.16 -14.79
CA THR A 156 24.33 -6.63 -15.32
C THR A 156 25.14 -7.31 -14.20
N SER A 157 26.18 -8.09 -14.53
CA SER A 157 27.01 -8.89 -13.61
C SER A 157 27.75 -8.14 -12.49
N LYS A 158 27.55 -6.82 -12.35
CA LYS A 158 28.16 -5.98 -11.30
C LYS A 158 27.19 -5.02 -10.60
N GLN A 159 25.93 -4.92 -11.05
CA GLN A 159 24.95 -4.01 -10.46
C GLN A 159 23.80 -4.81 -9.85
N MET A 160 23.77 -4.83 -8.52
CA MET A 160 22.69 -5.43 -7.74
C MET A 160 21.64 -4.38 -7.40
N ILE A 161 20.39 -4.71 -7.70
CA ILE A 161 19.23 -3.93 -7.36
C ILE A 161 18.24 -4.87 -6.67
N LYS A 162 17.67 -4.44 -5.54
CA LYS A 162 16.55 -5.11 -4.88
C LYS A 162 15.26 -4.45 -5.40
N LYS A 163 14.37 -5.24 -6.00
CA LYS A 163 13.01 -4.83 -6.36
C LYS A 163 12.13 -5.06 -5.15
N VAL A 164 11.51 -4.00 -4.66
CA VAL A 164 10.53 -4.04 -3.57
C VAL A 164 9.14 -3.97 -4.20
N THR A 165 8.34 -5.00 -4.00
CA THR A 165 6.92 -5.03 -4.37
C THR A 165 6.09 -4.95 -3.09
N LEU A 166 5.23 -3.94 -3.01
CA LEU A 166 4.32 -3.71 -1.90
C LEU A 166 2.88 -3.74 -2.42
N ILE A 167 2.08 -4.69 -1.91
CA ILE A 167 0.66 -4.80 -2.22
C ILE A 167 -0.13 -4.43 -0.96
N VAL A 168 -0.89 -3.35 -1.03
CA VAL A 168 -1.77 -2.93 0.07
C VAL A 168 -3.21 -3.28 -0.26
N LYS A 169 -3.83 -4.06 0.61
CA LYS A 169 -5.23 -4.51 0.55
C LYS A 169 -6.03 -3.80 1.63
N ALA A 170 -7.21 -3.30 1.25
CA ALA A 170 -8.24 -2.86 2.19
C ALA A 170 -9.49 -3.70 1.96
N SER A 171 -10.13 -4.16 3.05
CA SER A 171 -11.20 -5.17 3.10
C SER A 171 -12.05 -5.37 1.83
N ASN A 172 -12.69 -4.33 1.30
CA ASN A 172 -13.61 -4.45 0.16
C ASN A 172 -13.18 -3.62 -1.06
N GLN A 173 -11.90 -3.27 -1.15
CA GLN A 173 -11.35 -2.42 -2.22
C GLN A 173 -10.36 -3.19 -3.07
N ALA A 174 -10.21 -2.76 -4.33
CA ALA A 174 -9.16 -3.27 -5.19
C ALA A 174 -7.78 -3.03 -4.55
N PRO A 175 -6.90 -4.04 -4.51
CA PRO A 175 -5.54 -3.87 -4.00
C PRO A 175 -4.76 -2.88 -4.85
N ILE A 176 -3.87 -2.12 -4.21
CA ILE A 176 -2.91 -1.27 -4.90
C ILE A 176 -1.53 -1.91 -4.79
N GLU A 177 -0.85 -2.02 -5.93
CA GLU A 177 0.53 -2.46 -6.03
C GLU A 177 1.45 -1.27 -6.24
N LEU A 178 2.54 -1.22 -5.47
CA LEU A 178 3.62 -0.25 -5.58
C LEU A 178 4.92 -1.02 -5.79
N ILE A 179 5.72 -0.58 -6.76
CA ILE A 179 7.02 -1.17 -7.06
C ILE A 179 8.08 -0.09 -6.93
N ALA A 180 9.15 -0.40 -6.23
CA ALA A 180 10.34 0.44 -6.16
C ALA A 180 11.62 -0.39 -6.30
N TYR A 181 12.72 0.31 -6.53
CA TYR A 181 14.03 -0.29 -6.70
C TYR A 181 15.02 0.36 -5.74
N LYS A 182 15.72 -0.46 -4.97
CA LYS A 182 16.84 -0.04 -4.14
C LYS A 182 18.14 -0.50 -4.80
N GLY A 183 18.99 0.45 -5.18
CA GLY A 183 20.34 0.15 -5.64
C GLY A 183 21.30 -0.08 -4.48
N ASN A 184 22.33 -0.89 -4.71
CA ASN A 184 23.47 -1.01 -3.82
C ASN A 184 24.51 0.10 -4.16
N TYR A 185 24.24 1.35 -3.77
CA TYR A 185 25.07 2.54 -4.04
C TYR A 185 25.71 3.18 -2.81
#